data_AF-A0A920VK28-F1
#
_entry.id   AF-A0A920VK28-F1
#
_cell.length_a   1.000
_cell.length_b   1.000
_cell.length_c   1.000
_cell.angle_alpha   90.00
_cell.angle_beta   90.00
_cell.angle_gamma   90.00
#
_symmetry.space_group_name_H-M   'P 1'
#
loop_
_entity.id
_entity.type
_entity.pdbx_description
1 polymer ?
#
loop_
_entity_poly.entity_id
_entity_poly.type
_entity_poly.pdbx_seq_one_letter_code
_entity_poly.pdbx_strand_id
1 'polypeptide(L)'
;MTPDLWVEDLGALPLVRSANVVRRLPHTIIVSLLERQPVALVPTPTMEPVDGDGIRLPLDPASHRLDLPILETEYPFMEGGRIMPPRTRLLASEVNRLMQADTAFLQMLSEVLWGERTTVWLLDGPSLMWIFYYPLAYLQSGFGKV
;
A
#
# COMPACT_ATOMS: atom_id res chain seq x y z
N MET A 1 -1.33 33.24 -7.15
CA MET A 1 -1.30 31.76 -7.04
C MET A 1 -1.94 31.40 -5.71
N THR A 2 -3.05 30.67 -5.73
CA THR A 2 -3.80 30.29 -4.53
C THR A 2 -3.23 28.99 -3.94
N PRO A 3 -3.26 28.80 -2.60
CA PRO A 3 -2.84 27.55 -1.96
C PRO A 3 -3.52 26.30 -2.55
N ASP A 4 -4.77 26.43 -3.01
CA ASP A 4 -5.55 25.31 -3.57
C ASP A 4 -4.91 24.69 -4.83
N LEU A 5 -4.32 25.51 -5.70
CA LEU A 5 -3.61 25.01 -6.89
C LEU A 5 -2.40 24.15 -6.49
N TRP A 6 -1.71 24.53 -5.39
CA TRP A 6 -0.57 23.75 -4.90
C TRP A 6 -1.01 22.43 -4.28
N VAL A 7 -2.17 22.40 -3.62
CA VAL A 7 -2.73 21.15 -3.08
C VAL A 7 -3.04 20.18 -4.22
N GLU A 8 -3.62 20.66 -5.32
CA GLU A 8 -3.93 19.85 -6.50
C GLU A 8 -2.66 19.34 -7.18
N ASP A 9 -1.69 20.22 -7.45
CA ASP A 9 -0.41 19.87 -8.07
C ASP A 9 0.36 18.84 -7.23
N LEU A 10 0.42 19.02 -5.91
CA LEU A 10 1.09 18.09 -5.00
C LEU A 10 0.34 16.77 -4.89
N GLY A 11 -1.00 16.80 -4.90
CA GLY A 11 -1.84 15.60 -4.84
C GLY A 11 -1.79 14.74 -6.10
N ALA A 12 -1.41 15.33 -7.24
CA ALA A 12 -1.20 14.61 -8.49
C ALA A 12 0.14 13.83 -8.52
N LEU A 13 1.07 14.11 -7.60
CA LEU A 13 2.34 13.40 -7.52
C LEU A 13 2.11 11.95 -7.06
N PRO A 14 2.62 10.92 -7.77
CA PRO A 14 2.30 9.52 -7.47
C PRO A 14 2.68 9.03 -6.07
N LEU A 15 3.75 9.58 -5.49
CA LEU A 15 4.23 9.19 -4.16
C LEU A 15 3.55 9.98 -3.03
N VAL A 16 2.71 10.96 -3.36
CA VAL A 16 1.96 11.74 -2.38
C VAL A 16 0.62 11.05 -2.13
N ARG A 17 0.35 10.74 -0.87
CA ARG A 17 -0.95 10.23 -0.41
C ARG A 17 -1.91 11.37 -0.15
N SER A 18 -1.45 12.42 0.51
CA SER A 18 -2.20 13.66 0.71
C SER A 18 -1.26 14.85 0.88
N ALA A 19 -1.76 16.03 0.52
CA ALA A 19 -1.06 17.29 0.69
C ALA A 19 -1.98 18.31 1.38
N ASN A 20 -1.39 19.14 2.22
CA ASN A 20 -2.06 20.29 2.80
C ASN A 20 -1.12 21.50 2.68
N VAL A 21 -1.66 22.62 2.20
CA VAL A 21 -0.91 23.85 2.00
C VAL A 21 -1.64 24.97 2.72
N VAL A 22 -0.99 25.55 3.74
CA VAL A 22 -1.56 26.65 4.51
C VAL A 22 -0.65 27.85 4.48
N ARG A 23 -1.24 29.04 4.31
CA ARG A 23 -0.52 30.30 4.40
C ARG A 23 -0.46 30.76 5.85
N ARG A 24 0.75 30.96 6.37
CA ARG A 24 1.01 31.57 7.67
C ARG A 24 1.54 32.99 7.45
N LEU A 25 0.75 33.98 7.86
CA LEU A 25 1.10 35.38 7.67
C LEU A 25 2.31 35.80 8.55
N PRO A 26 3.06 36.83 8.13
CA PRO A 26 2.89 37.58 6.87
C PRO A 26 3.48 36.88 5.63
N HIS A 27 4.56 36.11 5.77
CA HIS A 27 5.39 35.66 4.62
C HIS A 27 5.78 34.16 4.65
N THR A 28 4.93 33.30 5.21
CA THR A 28 5.23 31.87 5.33
C THR A 28 4.15 31.03 4.65
N ILE A 29 4.58 29.96 3.98
CA ILE A 29 3.71 28.89 3.53
C ILE A 29 4.20 27.62 4.21
N ILE A 30 3.27 26.88 4.81
CA ILE A 30 3.54 25.58 5.40
C ILE A 30 2.93 24.55 4.46
N VAL A 31 3.78 23.67 3.96
CA VAL A 31 3.39 22.52 3.14
C VAL A 31 3.57 21.28 4.01
N SER A 32 2.52 20.48 4.12
CA SER A 32 2.53 19.21 4.84
C SER A 32 2.12 18.11 3.87
N LEU A 33 2.93 17.07 3.78
CA LEU A 33 2.74 15.95 2.87
C LEU A 33 2.68 14.67 3.67
N LEU A 34 1.77 13.78 3.28
CA LEU A 34 1.82 12.38 3.68
C LEU A 34 2.27 11.58 2.47
N GLU A 35 3.38 10.88 2.58
CA GLU A 35 3.91 10.04 1.50
C GLU A 35 3.29 8.65 1.52
N ARG A 36 3.16 8.04 0.35
CA ARG A 36 2.82 6.63 0.21
C ARG A 36 4.03 5.79 0.60
N GLN A 37 3.81 4.84 1.49
CA GLN A 37 4.85 3.91 1.94
C GLN A 37 4.70 2.59 1.19
N PRO A 38 5.76 2.05 0.59
CA PRO A 38 5.73 0.72 -0.01
C PRO A 38 5.59 -0.32 1.10
N VAL A 39 4.68 -1.27 0.92
CA VAL A 39 4.40 -2.32 1.93
C VAL A 39 4.56 -3.73 1.38
N ALA A 40 4.50 -3.90 0.06
CA ALA A 40 4.58 -5.20 -0.57
C ALA A 40 5.02 -5.10 -2.03
N LEU A 41 5.42 -6.25 -2.59
CA LEU A 41 5.67 -6.45 -4.01
C LEU A 41 4.54 -7.29 -4.62
N VAL A 42 4.15 -6.93 -5.84
CA VAL A 42 3.22 -7.71 -6.66
C VAL A 42 4.08 -8.46 -7.69
N PRO A 43 3.89 -9.78 -7.90
CA PRO A 43 4.77 -10.63 -8.73
C PRO A 43 4.72 -10.43 -10.27
N THR A 44 5.02 -9.22 -10.75
CA THR A 44 5.03 -8.86 -12.18
C THR A 44 6.33 -9.40 -12.76
N PRO A 45 6.49 -9.36 -14.10
CA PRO A 45 7.83 -9.47 -14.69
C PRO A 45 8.89 -8.55 -14.05
N THR A 46 8.48 -7.42 -13.47
CA THR A 46 9.35 -6.38 -12.89
C THR A 46 9.26 -6.25 -11.36
N MET A 47 8.48 -7.08 -10.67
CA MET A 47 8.18 -6.96 -9.22
C MET A 47 7.75 -5.55 -8.79
N GLU A 48 6.52 -5.15 -9.11
CA GLU A 48 6.05 -3.78 -8.86
C GLU A 48 5.72 -3.54 -7.37
N PRO A 49 6.26 -2.49 -6.73
CA PRO A 49 5.94 -2.14 -5.35
C PRO A 49 4.59 -1.45 -5.23
N VAL A 50 3.89 -1.72 -4.13
CA VAL A 50 2.58 -1.17 -3.83
C VAL A 50 2.48 -0.66 -2.40
N ASP A 51 1.61 0.32 -2.19
CA ASP A 51 1.26 0.79 -0.85
C ASP A 51 0.10 0.02 -0.22
N GLY A 52 -0.25 0.38 1.03
CA GLY A 52 -1.35 -0.24 1.76
C GLY A 52 -2.75 -0.06 1.14
N ASP A 53 -2.92 0.89 0.22
CA ASP A 53 -4.17 1.08 -0.53
C ASP A 53 -4.20 0.24 -1.83
N GLY A 54 -3.11 -0.49 -2.11
CA GLY A 54 -2.90 -1.28 -3.31
C GLY A 54 -2.65 -0.41 -4.54
N ILE A 55 -1.99 0.75 -4.38
CA ILE A 55 -1.55 1.61 -5.47
C ILE A 55 -0.10 1.31 -5.79
N ARG A 56 0.19 1.05 -7.07
CA ARG A 56 1.54 0.90 -7.60
C ARG A 56 2.33 2.18 -7.43
N LEU A 57 3.52 2.05 -6.87
CA LEU A 57 4.44 3.15 -6.68
C LEU A 57 5.45 3.13 -7.83
N PRO A 58 5.78 4.29 -8.44
CA PRO A 58 6.77 4.38 -9.50
C PRO A 58 8.20 4.34 -8.92
N LEU A 59 8.49 3.30 -8.14
CA LEU A 59 9.78 3.05 -7.53
C LEU A 59 10.40 1.83 -8.21
N ASP A 60 11.66 1.95 -8.60
CA ASP A 60 12.42 0.78 -9.01
C ASP A 60 12.90 0.03 -7.75
N PRO A 61 12.43 -1.20 -7.49
CA PRO A 61 12.78 -1.94 -6.28
C PRO A 61 14.27 -2.30 -6.22
N ALA A 62 14.92 -2.49 -7.38
CA ALA A 62 16.33 -2.87 -7.44
C ALA A 62 17.25 -1.73 -7.01
N SER A 63 16.96 -0.49 -7.42
CA SER A 63 17.74 0.68 -7.02
C SER A 63 17.54 1.08 -5.56
N HIS A 64 16.38 0.78 -4.96
CA HIS A 64 16.06 1.20 -3.59
C HIS A 64 16.26 0.10 -2.53
N ARG A 65 16.68 -1.10 -2.93
CA ARG A 65 16.86 -2.28 -2.05
C ARG A 65 15.63 -2.52 -1.17
N LEU A 66 14.44 -2.47 -1.78
CA LEU A 66 13.19 -2.70 -1.07
C LEU A 66 13.08 -4.18 -0.70
N ASP A 67 13.19 -4.46 0.60
CA ASP A 67 12.95 -5.77 1.18
C ASP A 67 11.50 -5.83 1.67
N LEU A 68 10.63 -6.34 0.82
CA LEU A 68 9.18 -6.30 0.99
C LEU A 68 8.58 -7.66 0.64
N PRO A 69 7.54 -8.10 1.35
CA PRO A 69 6.92 -9.38 1.08
C PRO A 69 6.17 -9.37 -0.26
N ILE A 70 6.08 -10.55 -0.88
CA ILE A 70 5.35 -10.76 -2.13
C ILE A 70 3.88 -11.10 -1.81
N LEU A 71 2.93 -10.45 -2.49
CA LEU A 71 1.50 -10.77 -2.37
C LEU A 71 1.08 -11.87 -3.34
N GLU A 72 0.25 -12.81 -2.87
CA GLU A 72 -0.48 -13.73 -3.73
C GLU A 72 -1.58 -13.00 -4.49
N THR A 73 -1.38 -12.84 -5.79
CA THR A 73 -2.36 -12.16 -6.64
C THR A 73 -2.23 -12.55 -8.10
N GLU A 74 -3.39 -12.57 -8.76
CA GLU A 74 -3.48 -12.71 -10.20
C GLU A 74 -3.43 -11.32 -10.83
N TYR A 75 -2.47 -11.12 -11.73
CA TYR A 75 -2.35 -9.96 -12.60
C TYR A 75 -3.63 -9.72 -13.42
N PRO A 76 -4.01 -8.46 -13.75
CA PRO A 76 -3.17 -7.26 -13.84
C PRO A 76 -3.56 -6.03 -12.97
N PHE A 77 -2.73 -4.97 -12.99
CA PHE A 77 -3.11 -3.64 -12.50
C PHE A 77 -4.13 -2.96 -13.45
N MET A 78 -5.04 -2.15 -12.91
CA MET A 78 -5.88 -1.24 -13.70
C MET A 78 -5.13 0.02 -14.13
N GLU A 79 -5.71 0.76 -15.09
CA GLU A 79 -5.27 2.11 -15.44
C GLU A 79 -5.22 3.00 -14.17
N GLY A 80 -4.14 3.76 -14.02
CA GLY A 80 -3.83 4.47 -12.76
C GLY A 80 -3.08 3.65 -11.70
N GLY A 81 -2.67 2.42 -12.01
CA GLY A 81 -1.72 1.64 -11.19
C GLY A 81 -2.33 0.94 -9.98
N ARG A 82 -3.66 0.81 -9.91
CA ARG A 82 -4.33 0.13 -8.79
C ARG A 82 -4.34 -1.38 -9.00
N ILE A 83 -3.96 -2.16 -7.98
CA ILE A 83 -4.01 -3.63 -8.01
C ILE A 83 -5.45 -4.08 -8.23
N MET A 84 -5.64 -4.98 -9.19
CA MET A 84 -6.81 -5.85 -9.26
C MET A 84 -6.37 -7.30 -9.06
N PRO A 85 -7.19 -8.15 -8.41
CA PRO A 85 -8.56 -7.92 -7.93
C PRO A 85 -8.65 -7.14 -6.59
N PRO A 86 -9.84 -6.59 -6.23
CA PRO A 86 -10.04 -5.85 -4.97
C PRO A 86 -9.63 -6.61 -3.72
N ARG A 87 -9.77 -7.95 -3.74
CA ARG A 87 -9.36 -8.84 -2.67
C ARG A 87 -7.87 -8.71 -2.37
N THR A 88 -7.00 -8.60 -3.37
CA THR A 88 -5.56 -8.42 -3.15
C THR A 88 -5.22 -7.12 -2.42
N ARG A 89 -6.00 -6.05 -2.63
CA ARG A 89 -5.80 -4.80 -1.88
C ARG A 89 -5.97 -4.99 -0.38
N LEU A 90 -6.78 -5.96 0.06
CA LEU A 90 -6.91 -6.29 1.47
C LEU A 90 -5.62 -6.87 2.05
N LEU A 91 -4.89 -7.69 1.29
CA LEU A 91 -3.58 -8.18 1.72
C LEU A 91 -2.61 -7.03 1.94
N ALA A 92 -2.50 -6.11 0.96
CA ALA A 92 -1.66 -4.92 1.10
C ALA A 92 -2.08 -4.07 2.32
N SER A 93 -3.39 -3.92 2.54
CA SER A 93 -3.91 -3.16 3.70
C SER A 93 -3.57 -3.82 5.04
N GLU A 94 -3.54 -5.15 5.13
CA GLU A 94 -3.10 -5.83 6.36
C GLU A 94 -1.62 -5.69 6.58
N VAL A 95 -0.81 -5.88 5.55
CA VAL A 95 0.63 -5.72 5.68
C VAL A 95 0.92 -4.32 6.17
N ASN A 96 0.26 -3.30 5.61
CA ASN A 96 0.34 -1.93 6.10
C ASN A 96 -0.12 -1.81 7.57
N ARG A 97 -1.26 -2.39 7.95
CA ARG A 97 -1.76 -2.35 9.33
C ARG A 97 -0.78 -2.96 10.32
N LEU A 98 -0.18 -4.10 9.98
CA LEU A 98 0.81 -4.80 10.80
C LEU A 98 2.12 -4.01 10.88
N MET A 99 2.57 -3.45 9.76
CA MET A 99 3.76 -2.60 9.70
C MET A 99 3.63 -1.33 10.56
N GLN A 100 2.43 -0.73 10.64
CA GLN A 100 2.16 0.41 11.51
C GLN A 100 2.21 0.04 13.00
N ALA A 101 2.01 -1.24 13.35
CA ALA A 101 2.15 -1.73 14.71
C ALA A 101 3.61 -2.09 15.04
N ASP A 102 4.31 -2.74 14.12
CA ASP A 102 5.73 -3.05 14.22
C ASP A 102 6.39 -3.10 12.83
N THR A 103 7.40 -2.26 12.62
CA THR A 103 8.10 -2.16 11.33
C THR A 103 9.11 -3.28 11.12
N ALA A 104 9.67 -3.86 12.19
CA ALA A 104 10.60 -4.98 12.10
C ALA A 104 9.93 -6.23 11.53
N PHE A 105 8.60 -6.30 11.64
CA PHE A 105 7.78 -7.38 11.13
C PHE A 105 7.98 -7.66 9.64
N LEU A 106 8.19 -6.63 8.80
CA LEU A 106 8.38 -6.84 7.36
C LEU A 106 9.60 -7.69 7.04
N GLN A 107 10.68 -7.56 7.81
CA GLN A 107 11.93 -8.31 7.59
C GLN A 107 11.78 -9.80 7.85
N MET A 108 10.70 -10.19 8.53
CA MET A 108 10.38 -11.58 8.82
C MET A 108 9.45 -12.19 7.77
N LEU A 109 8.88 -11.38 6.88
CA LEU A 109 7.90 -11.82 5.90
C LEU A 109 8.52 -11.94 4.51
N SER A 110 8.46 -13.14 3.96
CA SER A 110 8.76 -13.37 2.56
C SER A 110 7.50 -13.23 1.70
N GLU A 111 6.39 -13.84 2.14
CA GLU A 111 5.17 -13.96 1.33
C GLU A 111 3.91 -13.77 2.15
N VAL A 112 2.87 -13.24 1.48
CA VAL A 112 1.54 -13.01 2.04
C VAL A 112 0.51 -13.64 1.12
N LEU A 113 -0.12 -14.70 1.64
CA LEU A 113 -1.03 -15.54 0.88
C LEU A 113 -2.43 -15.50 1.49
N TRP A 114 -3.42 -15.84 0.68
CA TRP A 114 -4.74 -16.17 1.20
C TRP A 114 -4.76 -17.59 1.73
N GLY A 115 -5.11 -17.74 2.99
CA GLY A 115 -5.48 -19.03 3.56
C GLY A 115 -6.93 -19.41 3.27
N GLU A 116 -7.38 -20.51 3.87
CA GLU A 116 -8.76 -20.95 3.74
C GLU A 116 -9.75 -19.90 4.29
N ARG A 117 -10.92 -19.82 3.63
CA ARG A 117 -12.08 -18.95 3.96
C ARG A 117 -11.71 -17.46 3.94
N THR A 118 -11.25 -16.95 5.07
CA THR A 118 -10.94 -15.55 5.35
C THR A 118 -9.70 -15.45 6.21
N THR A 119 -8.71 -16.30 5.98
CA THR A 119 -7.43 -16.21 6.69
C THR A 119 -6.35 -15.61 5.79
N VAL A 120 -5.43 -14.87 6.40
CA VAL A 120 -4.19 -14.44 5.75
C VAL A 120 -3.06 -15.23 6.35
N TRP A 121 -2.27 -15.85 5.49
CA TRP A 121 -1.07 -16.60 5.86
C TRP A 121 0.15 -15.75 5.58
N LEU A 122 1.02 -15.67 6.58
CA LEU A 122 2.27 -14.93 6.51
C LEU A 122 3.42 -15.92 6.66
N LEU A 123 4.28 -15.96 5.63
CA LEU A 123 5.33 -16.95 5.50
C LEU A 123 6.71 -16.32 5.70
N ASP A 124 7.61 -17.09 6.31
CA ASP A 124 9.07 -16.89 6.31
C ASP A 124 9.71 -18.05 5.54
N GLY A 125 10.00 -17.80 4.26
CA GLY A 125 10.35 -18.85 3.31
C GLY A 125 9.29 -19.97 3.28
N PRO A 126 9.66 -21.26 3.46
CA PRO A 126 8.71 -22.37 3.42
C PRO A 126 7.88 -22.52 4.71
N SER A 127 8.12 -21.72 5.74
CA SER A 127 7.51 -21.89 7.06
C SER A 127 6.33 -20.94 7.26
N LEU A 128 5.18 -21.49 7.68
CA LEU A 128 4.04 -20.68 8.11
C LEU A 128 4.34 -20.05 9.47
N MET A 129 4.41 -18.73 9.51
CA MET A 129 4.72 -18.01 10.74
C MET A 129 3.44 -17.58 11.48
N TRP A 130 2.43 -17.06 10.77
CA TRP A 130 1.21 -16.55 11.39
C TRP A 130 -0.04 -16.79 10.53
N ILE A 131 -1.18 -16.98 11.21
CA ILE A 131 -2.52 -17.01 10.61
C ILE A 131 -3.36 -15.89 11.25
N PHE A 132 -3.85 -14.97 10.42
CA PHE A 132 -4.81 -13.95 10.85
C PHE A 132 -6.22 -14.32 10.39
N TYR A 133 -7.20 -14.22 11.29
CA TYR A 133 -8.61 -14.40 10.93
C TYR A 133 -9.24 -13.06 10.56
N TYR A 134 -9.74 -12.96 9.34
CA TYR A 134 -10.56 -11.85 8.91
C TYR A 134 -12.05 -12.14 9.10
N PRO A 135 -12.78 -11.36 9.90
CA PRO A 135 -14.23 -11.44 9.91
C PRO A 135 -14.80 -10.88 8.60
N LEU A 136 -15.78 -11.60 8.02
CA LEU A 136 -16.53 -11.23 6.81
C LEU A 136 -17.09 -9.79 6.80
N ALA A 137 -17.29 -9.19 7.97
CA ALA A 137 -17.78 -7.82 8.12
C ALA A 137 -16.90 -6.76 7.44
N TYR A 138 -15.60 -7.00 7.30
CA TYR A 138 -14.67 -6.06 6.64
C TYR A 138 -14.61 -6.18 5.11
N LEU A 139 -15.11 -7.29 4.54
CA LEU A 139 -15.19 -7.46 3.08
C LEU A 139 -16.30 -6.61 2.45
N GLN A 140 -17.32 -6.21 3.22
CA GLN A 140 -18.45 -5.43 2.71
C GLN A 140 -18.25 -3.91 2.80
N SER A 141 -17.30 -3.42 3.59
CA SER A 141 -16.99 -1.99 3.72
C SER A 141 -16.02 -1.47 2.65
N GLY A 142 -15.34 -2.35 1.90
CA GLY A 142 -14.50 -1.99 0.75
C GLY A 142 -15.23 -1.92 -0.60
N PHE A 143 -16.50 -2.36 -0.65
CA PHE A 143 -17.39 -2.15 -1.79
C PHE A 143 -18.21 -0.88 -1.55
N GLY A 144 -17.62 0.26 -1.88
CA GLY A 144 -18.38 1.49 -2.06
C GLY A 144 -19.49 1.25 -3.09
N LYS A 145 -20.72 1.60 -2.70
CA LYS A 145 -21.90 1.61 -3.56
C LYS A 145 -21.61 2.35 -4.88
N VAL A 146 -22.14 1.78 -5.96
CA VAL A 146 -22.31 2.36 -7.30
C VAL A 146 -22.89 3.76 -7.22
#